data_AF-A0A924QMA7-F1
#
_entry.id   AF-A0A924QMA7-F1
#
_cell.length_a   1.000
_cell.length_b   1.000
_cell.length_c   1.000
_cell.angle_alpha   90.00
_cell.angle_beta   90.00
_cell.angle_gamma   90.00
#
_symmetry.space_group_name_H-M   'P 1'
#
loop_
_entity.id
_entity.type
_entity.pdbx_description
1 polymer ?
#
loop_
_entity_poly.entity_id
_entity_poly.type
_entity_poly.pdbx_seq_one_letter_code
_entity_poly.pdbx_strand_id
1 'polypeptide(L)'
;MFDRLEAALPLRFSFLIFCGFAALLALFSVVVFRVGWLPLLVFGALVGVGVHDLRQTRHAILRNYPVLGHLRFLFEFIRPEMRQYFIESDTEATPFSRAQRSLVYQRAKGESDNQPFGTHMDVSARGYEWVNHSMAPTKLATHDFRIWIGGAHPVIDVALGSTPAPASACTQPYNASVFNISAMSFGALSANAILALNKGAKMGGFAHDTGEGSISAHHRTHGGDLIWEIGSGYFGCRNDDGSFNAARFTANACDPQVKMIELKLSQGAKPGHGGVLPGPKVTQEIADARGVPVGQDCISPSRHSAFST
;
A
#
# COMPACT_ATOMS: atom_id res chain seq x y z
N MET A 1 -24.32 -21.61 -35.41
CA MET A 1 -23.33 -22.23 -36.32
C MET A 1 -21.90 -22.07 -35.79
N PHE A 2 -21.54 -20.86 -35.31
CA PHE A 2 -20.25 -20.60 -34.64
C PHE A 2 -20.01 -21.45 -33.37
N ASP A 3 -21.01 -21.59 -32.49
CA ASP A 3 -20.84 -22.36 -31.23
C ASP A 3 -20.56 -23.87 -31.45
N ARG A 4 -21.06 -24.45 -32.55
CA ARG A 4 -20.80 -25.86 -32.90
C ARG A 4 -19.41 -26.07 -33.53
N LEU A 5 -18.87 -25.05 -34.20
CA LEU A 5 -17.52 -25.04 -34.75
C LEU A 5 -16.47 -24.88 -33.63
N GLU A 6 -16.75 -24.03 -32.65
CA GLU A 6 -15.86 -23.79 -31.49
C GLU A 6 -15.74 -25.01 -30.57
N ALA A 7 -16.79 -25.84 -30.48
CA ALA A 7 -16.79 -27.10 -29.76
C ALA A 7 -15.95 -28.21 -30.45
N ALA A 8 -15.80 -28.16 -31.77
CA ALA A 8 -15.06 -29.17 -32.55
C ALA A 8 -13.60 -28.76 -32.83
N LEU A 9 -13.34 -27.47 -33.02
CA LEU A 9 -12.02 -26.88 -33.25
C LEU A 9 -11.94 -25.60 -32.41
N PRO A 10 -11.38 -25.67 -31.18
CA PRO A 10 -11.27 -24.48 -30.35
C PRO A 10 -10.40 -23.46 -31.10
N LEU A 11 -10.98 -22.28 -31.38
CA LEU A 11 -10.39 -21.18 -32.16
C LEU A 11 -8.96 -20.86 -31.78
N ARG A 12 -8.60 -21.11 -30.52
CA ARG A 12 -7.27 -20.94 -29.94
C ARG A 12 -6.14 -21.76 -30.59
N PHE A 13 -6.44 -22.90 -31.22
CA PHE A 13 -5.46 -23.74 -31.94
C PHE A 13 -5.57 -23.65 -33.47
N SER A 14 -6.54 -22.89 -33.99
CA SER A 14 -6.83 -22.81 -35.42
C SER A 14 -5.61 -22.45 -36.27
N PHE A 15 -4.78 -21.51 -35.80
CA PHE A 15 -3.59 -21.07 -36.50
C PHE A 15 -2.48 -22.12 -36.51
N LEU A 16 -2.27 -22.84 -35.41
CA LEU A 16 -1.32 -23.95 -35.37
C LEU A 16 -1.75 -25.09 -36.30
N ILE A 17 -3.05 -25.39 -36.34
CA ILE A 17 -3.63 -26.39 -37.24
C ILE A 17 -3.45 -25.97 -38.69
N PHE A 18 -3.67 -24.68 -39.00
CA PHE A 18 -3.40 -24.12 -40.32
C PHE A 18 -1.92 -24.25 -40.72
N CYS A 19 -0.99 -23.90 -39.82
CA CYS A 19 0.44 -24.08 -40.07
C CYS A 19 0.80 -25.56 -40.29
N GLY A 20 0.20 -26.49 -39.54
CA GLY A 20 0.37 -27.93 -39.72
C GLY A 20 -0.13 -28.42 -41.08
N PHE A 21 -1.32 -27.99 -41.49
CA PHE A 21 -1.88 -28.32 -42.81
C PHE A 21 -1.03 -27.74 -43.95
N ALA A 22 -0.60 -26.48 -43.83
CA ALA A 22 0.27 -25.83 -44.80
C ALA A 22 1.64 -26.51 -44.91
N ALA A 23 2.21 -26.98 -43.79
CA ALA A 23 3.45 -27.76 -43.78
C ALA A 23 3.29 -29.11 -44.50
N LEU A 24 2.17 -29.81 -44.29
CA LEU A 24 1.88 -31.08 -44.98
C LEU A 24 1.67 -30.88 -46.49
N LEU A 25 0.99 -29.80 -46.89
CA LEU A 25 0.80 -29.47 -48.31
C LEU A 25 2.12 -29.07 -48.98
N ALA A 26 2.98 -28.33 -48.27
CA ALA A 26 4.32 -28.01 -48.73
C ALA A 26 5.19 -29.27 -48.84
N LEU A 27 5.09 -30.20 -47.87
CA LEU A 27 5.81 -31.48 -47.91
C LEU A 27 5.37 -32.32 -49.12
N PHE A 28 4.07 -32.43 -49.36
CA PHE A 28 3.53 -33.12 -50.54
C PHE A 28 4.06 -32.50 -51.84
N SER A 29 4.08 -31.16 -51.91
CA SER A 29 4.60 -30.45 -53.08
C SER A 29 6.09 -30.71 -53.32
N VAL A 30 6.89 -30.76 -52.26
CA VAL A 30 8.32 -31.09 -52.34
C VAL A 30 8.55 -32.53 -52.78
N VAL A 31 7.74 -33.48 -52.29
CA VAL A 31 7.88 -34.91 -52.64
C VAL A 31 7.46 -35.17 -54.09
N VAL A 32 6.35 -34.59 -54.54
CA VAL A 32 5.77 -34.87 -55.87
C VAL A 32 6.38 -33.99 -56.95
N PHE A 33 6.47 -32.68 -56.71
CA PHE A 33 6.87 -31.70 -57.73
C PHE A 33 8.30 -31.18 -57.54
N ARG A 34 9.01 -31.57 -56.47
CA ARG A 34 10.36 -31.09 -56.13
C ARG A 34 10.44 -29.56 -55.95
N VAL A 35 9.31 -28.91 -55.68
CA VAL A 35 9.18 -27.46 -55.46
C VAL A 35 8.50 -27.22 -54.12
N GLY A 36 8.80 -26.10 -53.43
CA GLY A 36 8.13 -25.74 -52.17
C GLY A 36 8.96 -25.95 -50.90
N TRP A 37 10.28 -26.08 -51.00
CA TRP A 37 11.18 -26.22 -49.85
C TRP A 37 11.14 -25.02 -48.89
N LEU A 38 10.95 -23.80 -49.41
CA LEU A 38 10.83 -22.58 -48.61
C LEU A 38 9.56 -22.57 -47.73
N PRO A 39 8.34 -22.75 -48.26
CA PRO A 39 7.14 -22.91 -47.45
C PRO A 39 7.25 -24.03 -46.41
N LEU A 40 7.85 -25.16 -46.78
CA LEU A 40 8.04 -26.29 -45.87
C LEU A 40 8.91 -25.91 -44.66
N LEU A 41 10.03 -25.20 -44.90
CA LEU A 41 10.88 -24.69 -43.82
C LEU A 41 10.15 -23.70 -42.92
N VAL A 42 9.43 -22.73 -43.50
CA VAL A 42 8.73 -21.69 -42.74
C VAL A 42 7.61 -22.28 -41.89
N PHE A 43 6.70 -23.06 -42.49
CA PHE A 43 5.59 -23.65 -41.74
C PHE A 43 6.06 -24.76 -40.79
N GLY A 44 7.10 -25.51 -41.15
CA GLY A 44 7.75 -26.48 -40.26
C GLY A 44 8.33 -25.81 -39.01
N ALA A 45 9.01 -24.67 -39.15
CA ALA A 45 9.51 -23.90 -38.02
C ALA A 45 8.38 -23.37 -37.14
N LEU A 46 7.30 -22.84 -37.72
CA LEU A 46 6.13 -22.36 -36.98
C LEU A 46 5.43 -23.48 -36.20
N VAL A 47 5.31 -24.69 -36.79
CA VAL A 47 4.80 -25.87 -36.08
C VAL A 47 5.73 -26.24 -34.92
N GLY A 48 7.05 -26.19 -35.13
CA GLY A 48 8.03 -26.42 -34.06
C GLY A 48 7.89 -25.43 -32.88
N VAL A 49 7.72 -24.14 -33.18
CA VAL A 49 7.44 -23.11 -32.18
C VAL A 49 6.11 -23.39 -31.46
N GLY A 50 5.06 -23.75 -32.19
CA GLY A 50 3.77 -24.09 -31.59
C GLY A 50 3.82 -25.30 -30.67
N VAL A 51 4.59 -26.34 -31.02
CA VAL A 51 4.82 -27.50 -30.15
C VAL A 51 5.60 -27.09 -28.90
N HIS A 52 6.59 -26.21 -29.02
CA HIS A 52 7.31 -25.66 -27.87
C HIS A 52 6.37 -24.85 -26.95
N ASP A 53 5.52 -23.99 -27.52
CA ASP A 53 4.55 -23.17 -26.80
C ASP A 53 3.53 -24.00 -26.00
N LEU A 54 3.14 -25.16 -26.53
CA LEU A 54 2.24 -26.11 -25.86
C LEU A 54 2.92 -26.84 -24.69
N ARG A 55 4.24 -27.10 -24.79
CA ARG A 55 4.99 -27.88 -23.79
C ARG A 55 5.51 -27.03 -22.64
N GLN A 56 5.79 -25.75 -22.86
CA GLN A 56 6.29 -24.87 -21.81
C GLN A 56 5.20 -24.59 -20.73
N THR A 57 5.65 -24.40 -19.49
CA THR A 57 4.77 -24.22 -18.32
C THR A 57 4.76 -22.79 -17.76
N ARG A 58 5.59 -21.89 -18.30
CA ARG A 58 5.84 -20.54 -17.75
C ARG A 58 4.82 -19.50 -18.21
N HIS A 59 4.35 -19.58 -19.46
CA HIS A 59 3.46 -18.59 -20.06
C HIS A 59 2.12 -19.20 -20.45
N ALA A 60 1.09 -18.96 -19.63
CA ALA A 60 -0.26 -19.46 -19.88
C ALA A 60 -0.86 -18.99 -21.22
N ILE A 61 -0.50 -17.77 -21.67
CA ILE A 61 -1.00 -17.19 -22.93
C ILE A 61 -0.48 -17.96 -24.15
N LEU A 62 0.83 -18.22 -24.22
CA LEU A 62 1.43 -18.99 -25.33
C LEU A 62 0.90 -20.42 -25.39
N ARG A 63 0.65 -21.03 -24.23
CA ARG A 63 0.07 -22.38 -24.15
C ARG A 63 -1.38 -22.42 -24.64
N ASN A 64 -2.15 -21.36 -24.39
CA ASN A 64 -3.54 -21.26 -24.82
C ASN A 64 -3.67 -20.85 -26.29
N TYR A 65 -2.74 -20.04 -26.83
CA TYR A 65 -2.72 -19.58 -28.22
C TYR A 65 -1.32 -19.78 -28.85
N PRO A 66 -0.94 -21.01 -29.22
CA PRO A 66 0.38 -21.31 -29.77
C PRO A 66 0.64 -20.54 -31.06
N VAL A 67 1.87 -20.05 -31.25
CA VAL A 67 2.31 -19.20 -32.38
C VAL A 67 1.65 -17.81 -32.39
N LEU A 68 0.31 -17.71 -32.33
CA LEU A 68 -0.41 -16.43 -32.32
C LEU A 68 -0.12 -15.58 -31.08
N GLY A 69 0.11 -16.20 -29.92
CA GLY A 69 0.43 -15.47 -28.69
C GLY A 69 1.71 -14.63 -28.79
N HIS A 70 2.63 -14.96 -29.70
CA HIS A 70 3.84 -14.17 -29.97
C HIS A 70 3.52 -12.82 -30.61
N LEU A 71 2.44 -12.70 -31.40
CA LEU A 71 2.01 -11.43 -31.96
C LEU A 71 1.60 -10.43 -30.88
N ARG A 72 1.03 -10.91 -29.77
CA ARG A 72 0.70 -10.06 -28.63
C ARG A 72 1.96 -9.39 -28.06
N PHE A 73 3.02 -10.16 -27.86
CA PHE A 73 4.28 -9.63 -27.32
C PHE A 73 5.00 -8.71 -28.32
N LEU A 74 4.94 -9.05 -29.61
CA LEU A 74 5.44 -8.18 -30.67
C LEU A 74 4.70 -6.82 -30.67
N PHE A 75 3.36 -6.84 -30.60
CA PHE A 75 2.59 -5.60 -30.51
C PHE A 75 2.82 -4.89 -29.18
N GLU A 76 3.01 -5.60 -28.07
CA GLU A 76 3.35 -4.99 -26.79
C GLU A 76 4.71 -4.28 -26.82
N PHE A 77 5.68 -4.82 -27.57
CA PHE A 77 6.99 -4.21 -27.81
C PHE A 77 6.92 -2.99 -28.73
N ILE A 78 6.14 -3.04 -29.81
CA ILE A 78 6.00 -1.94 -30.79
C ILE A 78 5.03 -0.84 -30.29
N ARG A 79 4.16 -1.17 -29.33
CA ARG A 79 3.10 -0.28 -28.83
C ARG A 79 3.57 1.03 -28.22
N PRO A 80 4.68 1.14 -27.45
CA PRO A 80 5.16 2.42 -26.92
C PRO A 80 5.46 3.42 -28.04
N GLU A 81 6.18 2.96 -29.07
CA GLU A 81 6.53 3.76 -30.24
C GLU A 81 5.28 4.23 -30.99
N MET A 82 4.33 3.33 -31.26
CA MET A 82 3.09 3.73 -31.95
C MET A 82 2.23 4.70 -31.13
N ARG A 83 2.16 4.56 -29.80
CA ARG A 83 1.37 5.46 -28.95
C ARG A 83 1.99 6.85 -28.87
N GLN A 84 3.32 6.95 -28.73
CA GLN A 84 4.04 8.22 -28.64
C GLN A 84 3.73 9.15 -29.82
N TYR A 85 3.54 8.59 -31.01
CA TYR A 85 3.25 9.35 -32.22
C TYR A 85 1.74 9.46 -32.56
N PHE A 86 0.86 8.60 -32.01
CA PHE A 86 -0.53 8.53 -32.48
C PHE A 86 -1.64 8.53 -31.40
N ILE A 87 -1.45 8.09 -30.15
CA ILE A 87 -2.58 7.87 -29.20
C ILE A 87 -2.16 8.02 -27.71
N GLU A 88 -2.75 8.98 -26.98
CA GLU A 88 -2.89 9.17 -25.50
C GLU A 88 -1.78 8.75 -24.50
N SER A 89 -1.64 9.53 -23.41
CA SER A 89 -0.56 9.41 -22.42
C SER A 89 -0.63 8.16 -21.52
N ASP A 90 0.49 7.76 -20.93
CA ASP A 90 0.58 6.65 -19.96
C ASP A 90 0.10 7.02 -18.54
N THR A 91 -0.24 8.29 -18.34
CA THR A 91 -0.68 8.86 -17.05
C THR A 91 -2.19 8.89 -16.88
N GLU A 92 -2.97 8.66 -17.94
CA GLU A 92 -4.43 8.62 -17.84
C GLU A 92 -4.90 7.40 -17.02
N ALA A 93 -5.69 7.69 -15.99
CA ALA A 93 -6.07 6.73 -14.96
C ALA A 93 -7.48 6.18 -15.20
N THR A 94 -7.66 4.85 -15.07
CA THR A 94 -8.78 4.21 -14.37
C THR A 94 -8.59 2.68 -14.25
N PRO A 95 -8.65 2.04 -13.06
CA PRO A 95 -8.42 2.56 -11.70
C PRO A 95 -6.92 2.73 -11.34
N PHE A 96 -6.01 2.17 -12.14
CA PHE A 96 -4.56 2.34 -12.01
C PHE A 96 -3.96 2.72 -13.36
N SER A 97 -2.97 3.61 -13.35
CA SER A 97 -2.23 3.95 -14.56
C SER A 97 -1.49 2.72 -15.11
N ARG A 98 -1.14 2.74 -16.38
CA ARG A 98 -0.38 1.63 -16.96
C ARG A 98 1.01 1.53 -16.33
N ALA A 99 1.65 2.66 -16.03
CA ALA A 99 2.93 2.72 -15.32
C ALA A 99 2.86 1.99 -13.97
N GLN A 100 1.80 2.22 -13.18
CA GLN A 100 1.58 1.52 -11.91
C GLN A 100 1.45 0.00 -12.09
N ARG A 101 0.72 -0.46 -13.11
CA ARG A 101 0.57 -1.90 -13.39
C ARG A 101 1.87 -2.55 -13.84
N SER A 102 2.60 -1.91 -14.75
CA SER A 102 3.90 -2.40 -15.23
C SER A 102 4.91 -2.53 -14.10
N LEU A 103 4.95 -1.54 -13.20
CA LEU A 103 5.81 -1.56 -12.01
C LEU A 103 5.53 -2.78 -11.12
N VAL A 104 4.25 -3.05 -10.85
CA VAL A 104 3.83 -4.22 -10.05
C VAL A 104 4.26 -5.53 -10.73
N TYR A 105 4.08 -5.65 -12.06
CA TYR A 105 4.49 -6.86 -12.79
C TYR A 105 6.01 -7.07 -12.81
N GLN A 106 6.80 -6.01 -13.02
CA GLN A 106 8.26 -6.09 -13.03
C GLN A 106 8.78 -6.56 -11.67
N ARG A 107 8.29 -5.94 -10.58
CA ARG A 107 8.63 -6.34 -9.21
C ARG A 107 8.23 -7.79 -8.91
N ALA A 108 7.03 -8.20 -9.32
CA ALA A 108 6.57 -9.58 -9.12
C ALA A 108 7.43 -10.62 -9.88
N LYS A 109 8.06 -10.22 -10.98
CA LYS A 109 8.95 -11.07 -11.78
C LYS A 109 10.43 -10.97 -11.36
N GLY A 110 10.77 -10.09 -10.41
CA GLY A 110 12.16 -9.81 -10.05
C GLY A 110 12.96 -9.12 -11.18
N GLU A 111 12.27 -8.48 -12.11
CA GLU A 111 12.87 -7.67 -13.17
C GLU A 111 13.22 -6.28 -12.62
N SER A 112 14.22 -5.61 -13.19
CA SER A 112 14.57 -4.24 -12.81
C SER A 112 13.37 -3.31 -13.01
N ASP A 113 12.95 -2.65 -11.93
CA ASP A 113 11.91 -1.62 -11.93
C ASP A 113 12.45 -0.23 -12.24
N ASN A 114 13.78 -0.09 -12.36
CA ASN A 114 14.44 1.15 -12.70
C ASN A 114 14.36 1.42 -14.21
N GLN A 115 13.58 2.44 -14.58
CA GLN A 115 13.67 3.07 -15.89
C GLN A 115 14.42 4.40 -15.74
N PRO A 116 15.58 4.59 -16.39
CA PRO A 116 16.30 5.85 -16.37
C PRO A 116 15.56 6.85 -17.25
N PHE A 117 14.55 7.51 -16.69
CA PHE A 117 13.82 8.59 -17.34
C PHE A 117 13.56 9.71 -16.33
N GLY A 118 13.34 10.93 -16.83
CA GLY A 118 12.93 12.06 -15.99
C GLY A 118 11.52 11.86 -15.40
N THR A 119 11.05 12.83 -14.62
CA THR A 119 9.66 12.79 -14.15
C THR A 119 8.70 12.94 -15.33
N HIS A 120 7.77 12.00 -15.48
CA HIS A 120 6.62 12.11 -16.38
C HIS A 120 5.45 12.87 -15.74
N MET A 121 5.54 13.18 -14.43
CA MET A 121 4.56 13.96 -13.71
C MET A 121 4.68 15.43 -14.10
N ASP A 122 3.56 16.10 -14.31
CA ASP A 122 3.54 17.55 -14.44
C ASP A 122 3.83 18.20 -13.09
N VAL A 123 5.10 18.54 -12.86
CA VAL A 123 5.57 19.18 -11.62
C VAL A 123 5.10 20.63 -11.48
N SER A 124 4.51 21.20 -12.53
CA SER A 124 3.92 22.54 -12.54
C SER A 124 2.40 22.52 -12.32
N ALA A 125 1.80 21.33 -12.27
CA ALA A 125 0.37 21.17 -12.03
C ALA A 125 -0.02 21.80 -10.69
N ARG A 126 -1.16 22.50 -10.68
CA ARG A 126 -1.69 23.11 -9.46
C ARG A 126 -1.97 22.03 -8.42
N GLY A 127 -1.35 22.16 -7.24
CA GLY A 127 -1.45 21.20 -6.15
C GLY A 127 -0.36 20.12 -6.14
N TYR A 128 0.54 20.12 -7.14
CA TYR A 128 1.77 19.33 -7.08
C TYR A 128 2.84 20.11 -6.32
N GLU A 129 3.28 19.58 -5.19
CA GLU A 129 4.36 20.16 -4.39
C GLU A 129 5.66 19.38 -4.64
N TRP A 130 6.76 20.10 -4.81
CA TRP A 130 8.08 19.49 -4.97
C TRP A 130 9.15 20.33 -4.29
N VAL A 131 10.19 19.65 -3.83
CA VAL A 131 11.34 20.27 -3.17
C VAL A 131 12.48 20.35 -4.17
N ASN A 132 12.93 21.56 -4.47
CA ASN A 132 14.08 21.78 -5.34
C ASN A 132 15.38 21.37 -4.63
N HIS A 133 16.26 20.71 -5.36
CA HIS A 133 17.61 20.46 -4.86
C HIS A 133 18.36 21.79 -4.67
N SER A 134 18.95 21.98 -3.49
CA SER A 134 19.86 23.10 -3.25
C SER A 134 21.27 22.73 -3.68
N MET A 135 21.86 23.51 -4.60
CA MET A 135 23.28 23.41 -4.97
C MET A 135 24.22 23.92 -3.88
N ALA A 136 23.69 24.55 -2.83
CA ALA A 136 24.46 25.00 -1.67
C ALA A 136 24.36 23.93 -0.56
N PRO A 137 25.43 23.13 -0.34
CA PRO A 137 25.43 22.16 0.75
C PRO A 137 25.45 22.88 2.10
N THR A 138 24.75 22.31 3.07
CA THR A 138 24.71 22.81 4.45
C THR A 138 25.26 21.76 5.41
N LYS A 139 25.77 22.19 6.56
CA LYS A 139 26.15 21.30 7.66
C LYS A 139 25.08 21.36 8.73
N LEU A 140 24.47 20.21 9.01
CA LEU A 140 23.50 20.09 10.09
C LEU A 140 24.24 19.98 11.42
N ALA A 141 23.82 20.79 12.41
CA ALA A 141 24.39 20.73 13.76
C ALA A 141 23.97 19.46 14.51
N THR A 142 22.79 18.92 14.22
CA THR A 142 22.24 17.71 14.81
C THR A 142 21.35 16.98 13.80
N HIS A 143 21.18 15.68 14.02
CA HIS A 143 20.23 14.83 13.29
C HIS A 143 18.98 14.53 14.15
N ASP A 144 18.90 15.09 15.36
CA ASP A 144 17.74 15.00 16.24
C ASP A 144 16.80 16.19 15.98
N PHE A 145 15.96 16.04 14.96
CA PHE A 145 14.96 17.04 14.58
C PHE A 145 13.72 16.88 15.44
N ARG A 146 13.38 17.94 16.19
CA ARG A 146 12.29 17.91 17.16
C ARG A 146 11.44 19.17 17.11
N ILE A 147 10.20 19.03 17.58
CA ILE A 147 9.20 20.08 17.67
C ILE A 147 8.57 20.08 19.06
N TRP A 148 8.28 21.27 19.58
CA TRP A 148 7.53 21.42 20.81
C TRP A 148 6.04 21.38 20.51
N ILE A 149 5.32 20.47 21.16
CA ILE A 149 3.87 20.36 21.10
C ILE A 149 3.29 20.84 22.43
N GLY A 150 2.30 21.74 22.35
CA GLY A 150 1.71 22.38 23.53
C GLY A 150 2.64 23.35 24.26
N GLY A 151 3.76 23.79 23.69
CA GLY A 151 4.67 24.75 24.30
C GLY A 151 5.26 25.72 23.27
N ALA A 152 5.84 26.83 23.73
CA ALA A 152 6.56 27.77 22.88
C ALA A 152 7.86 27.12 22.35
N HIS A 153 8.18 27.34 21.07
CA HIS A 153 9.42 26.85 20.49
C HIS A 153 10.51 27.90 20.73
N PRO A 154 11.59 27.60 21.50
CA PRO A 154 12.55 28.63 21.95
C PRO A 154 13.22 29.44 20.82
N VAL A 155 13.27 28.91 19.59
CA VAL A 155 13.99 29.50 18.45
C VAL A 155 13.06 30.02 17.34
N ILE A 156 11.85 29.49 17.19
CA ILE A 156 10.98 29.82 16.03
C ILE A 156 10.11 31.03 16.37
N ASP A 157 9.60 31.12 17.59
CA ASP A 157 8.74 32.23 18.03
C ASP A 157 9.50 33.57 17.97
N VAL A 158 10.82 33.54 18.21
CA VAL A 158 11.71 34.72 18.11
C VAL A 158 11.99 35.12 16.66
N ALA A 159 12.19 34.15 15.76
CA ALA A 159 12.53 34.40 14.36
C ALA A 159 11.33 34.86 13.51
N LEU A 160 10.11 34.44 13.87
CA LEU A 160 8.87 34.83 13.19
C LEU A 160 8.25 36.13 13.75
N GLY A 161 8.92 36.81 14.70
CA GLY A 161 8.38 38.01 15.35
C GLY A 161 7.05 37.75 16.07
N SER A 162 6.76 36.48 16.37
CA SER A 162 5.56 36.08 17.07
C SER A 162 5.69 36.56 18.51
N THR A 163 4.79 37.45 18.95
CA THR A 163 4.57 37.64 20.39
C THR A 163 4.44 36.25 21.02
N PRO A 164 5.19 35.93 22.11
CA PRO A 164 5.07 34.64 22.78
C PRO A 164 3.59 34.34 22.94
N ALA A 165 3.12 33.22 22.37
CA ALA A 165 1.74 32.80 22.57
C ALA A 165 1.49 32.84 24.09
N PRO A 166 0.35 33.40 24.56
CA PRO A 166 0.06 33.50 25.98
C PRO A 166 0.36 32.15 26.61
N ALA A 167 1.16 32.17 27.70
CA ALA A 167 1.76 31.00 28.35
C ALA A 167 0.88 29.77 28.12
N SER A 168 1.34 28.88 27.25
CA SER A 168 0.52 27.76 26.79
C SER A 168 -0.13 27.09 28.01
N ALA A 169 -1.45 26.95 28.00
CA ALA A 169 -2.21 26.30 29.07
C ALA A 169 -1.83 24.81 29.25
N CYS A 170 -0.97 24.27 28.39
CA CYS A 170 -0.42 22.94 28.52
C CYS A 170 0.53 22.85 29.72
N THR A 171 0.16 22.04 30.70
CA THR A 171 0.97 21.73 31.88
C THR A 171 2.10 20.75 31.57
N GLN A 172 2.08 20.10 30.39
CA GLN A 172 3.02 19.06 30.00
C GLN A 172 3.45 19.21 28.53
N PRO A 173 4.21 20.26 28.17
CA PRO A 173 4.75 20.41 26.82
C PRO A 173 5.67 19.23 26.47
N TYR A 174 5.60 18.76 25.23
CA TYR A 174 6.37 17.61 24.76
C TYR A 174 7.30 17.98 23.62
N ASN A 175 8.58 17.60 23.72
CA ASN A 175 9.59 17.80 22.68
C ASN A 175 9.63 16.56 21.77
N ALA A 176 8.66 16.46 20.87
CA ALA A 176 8.46 15.33 19.98
C ALA A 176 9.54 15.28 18.91
N SER A 177 10.04 14.09 18.59
CA SER A 177 10.75 13.91 17.33
C SER A 177 9.80 14.18 16.15
N VAL A 178 10.33 14.62 15.02
CA VAL A 178 9.56 14.69 13.77
C VAL A 178 9.20 13.30 13.23
N PHE A 179 9.91 12.25 13.69
CA PHE A 179 9.61 10.86 13.39
C PHE A 179 9.13 10.13 14.65
N ASN A 180 7.88 9.66 14.63
CA ASN A 180 7.28 8.86 15.71
C ASN A 180 6.70 7.56 15.12
N ILE A 181 6.33 6.61 15.98
CA ILE A 181 5.65 5.38 15.55
C ILE A 181 4.16 5.67 15.41
N SER A 182 3.62 5.45 14.22
CA SER A 182 2.21 5.70 13.90
C SER A 182 1.25 4.70 14.51
N ALA A 183 -0.02 5.12 14.61
CA ALA A 183 -1.11 4.41 15.25
C ALA A 183 -1.38 3.03 14.66
N MET A 184 -1.17 1.97 15.45
CA MET A 184 -1.63 0.62 15.15
C MET A 184 -2.03 -0.13 16.42
N SER A 185 -3.32 -0.45 16.54
CA SER A 185 -3.90 -1.01 17.77
C SER A 185 -3.32 -2.37 18.17
N PHE A 186 -3.15 -2.59 19.47
CA PHE A 186 -3.06 -3.95 20.03
C PHE A 186 -4.34 -4.74 19.72
N GLY A 187 -4.16 -5.96 19.17
CA GLY A 187 -5.20 -6.79 18.57
C GLY A 187 -5.18 -6.79 17.04
N ALA A 188 -4.76 -5.68 16.41
CA ALA A 188 -4.32 -5.68 15.02
C ALA A 188 -2.86 -6.13 14.92
N LEU A 189 -2.02 -5.62 15.83
CA LEU A 189 -0.65 -6.08 16.05
C LEU A 189 -0.57 -7.07 17.23
N SER A 190 0.47 -7.91 17.20
CA SER A 190 0.78 -8.86 18.28
C SER A 190 1.43 -8.17 19.48
N ALA A 191 1.42 -8.85 20.63
CA ALA A 191 2.09 -8.38 21.85
C ALA A 191 3.58 -8.06 21.62
N ASN A 192 4.30 -8.97 20.93
CA ASN A 192 5.71 -8.80 20.62
C ASN A 192 5.99 -7.56 19.76
N ALA A 193 5.09 -7.25 18.82
CA ALA A 193 5.22 -6.05 18.00
C ALA A 193 5.09 -4.78 18.87
N ILE A 194 4.07 -4.71 19.73
CA ILE A 194 3.88 -3.57 20.63
C ILE A 194 5.07 -3.39 21.59
N LEU A 195 5.57 -4.49 22.18
CA LEU A 195 6.76 -4.48 23.04
C LEU A 195 7.98 -3.93 22.30
N ALA A 196 8.24 -4.43 21.08
CA ALA A 196 9.38 -3.99 20.28
C ALA A 196 9.27 -2.51 19.90
N LEU A 197 8.08 -2.05 19.49
CA LEU A 197 7.81 -0.66 19.12
C LEU A 197 7.99 0.27 20.32
N ASN A 198 7.38 -0.02 21.48
CA ASN A 198 7.54 0.82 22.66
C ASN A 198 8.98 0.82 23.20
N LYS A 199 9.69 -0.32 23.14
CA LYS A 199 11.12 -0.38 23.46
C LYS A 199 11.95 0.52 22.53
N GLY A 200 11.67 0.47 21.23
CA GLY A 200 12.30 1.33 20.23
C GLY A 200 12.03 2.82 20.49
N ALA A 201 10.79 3.17 20.79
CA ALA A 201 10.37 4.52 21.19
C ALA A 201 11.15 5.02 22.41
N LYS A 202 11.29 4.18 23.44
CA LYS A 202 12.09 4.53 24.63
C LYS A 202 13.56 4.76 24.28
N MET A 203 14.15 3.89 23.49
CA MET A 203 15.57 3.97 23.12
C MET A 203 15.87 5.17 22.22
N GLY A 204 14.97 5.48 21.30
CA GLY A 204 15.11 6.58 20.33
C GLY A 204 14.58 7.92 20.83
N GLY A 205 13.91 7.97 21.99
CA GLY A 205 13.37 9.20 22.55
C GLY A 205 12.26 9.81 21.68
N PHE A 206 11.48 8.99 20.98
CA PHE A 206 10.29 9.40 20.22
C PHE A 206 9.04 8.70 20.77
N ALA A 207 7.86 9.15 20.38
CA ALA A 207 6.61 8.61 20.90
C ALA A 207 6.11 7.41 20.09
N HIS A 208 5.35 6.54 20.76
CA HIS A 208 4.59 5.45 20.14
C HIS A 208 3.10 5.70 20.28
N ASP A 209 2.41 5.80 19.15
CA ASP A 209 0.96 5.88 19.15
C ASP A 209 0.31 4.51 19.36
N THR A 210 -0.62 4.43 20.32
CA THR A 210 -1.27 3.17 20.72
C THR A 210 -2.27 2.61 19.71
N GLY A 211 -2.74 3.45 18.78
CA GLY A 211 -3.94 3.22 17.99
C GLY A 211 -5.24 3.12 18.81
N GLU A 212 -6.36 2.94 18.12
CA GLU A 212 -7.71 2.85 18.72
C GLU A 212 -7.90 1.71 19.75
N GLY A 213 -6.93 0.81 19.92
CA GLY A 213 -7.03 -0.35 20.82
C GLY A 213 -6.80 -0.03 22.30
N SER A 214 -6.53 1.24 22.63
CA SER A 214 -6.13 1.71 23.96
C SER A 214 -4.75 1.22 24.44
N ILE A 215 -4.41 1.59 25.69
CA ILE A 215 -3.09 1.36 26.30
C ILE A 215 -3.03 -0.03 26.94
N SER A 216 -2.49 -1.02 26.22
CA SER A 216 -2.26 -2.37 26.76
C SER A 216 -1.04 -2.45 27.71
N ALA A 217 -0.93 -3.53 28.48
CA ALA A 217 0.23 -3.81 29.33
C ALA A 217 1.56 -3.84 28.54
N HIS A 218 1.50 -4.27 27.27
CA HIS A 218 2.65 -4.31 26.35
C HIS A 218 3.18 -2.92 26.01
N HIS A 219 2.30 -1.91 25.90
CA HIS A 219 2.73 -0.52 25.75
C HIS A 219 3.47 -0.03 27.00
N ARG A 220 3.06 -0.48 28.18
CA ARG A 220 3.56 0.03 29.45
C ARG A 220 4.91 -0.54 29.87
N THR A 221 5.24 -1.73 29.36
CA THR A 221 6.34 -2.56 29.86
C THR A 221 7.72 -1.87 29.78
N HIS A 222 7.99 -1.10 28.72
CA HIS A 222 9.30 -0.47 28.52
C HIS A 222 9.33 1.04 28.84
N GLY A 223 8.17 1.64 29.13
CA GLY A 223 8.10 3.04 29.56
C GLY A 223 8.50 4.04 28.47
N GLY A 224 8.34 3.67 27.20
CA GLY A 224 8.45 4.59 26.06
C GLY A 224 7.29 5.58 26.05
N ASP A 225 7.54 6.80 25.61
CA ASP A 225 6.50 7.84 25.56
C ASP A 225 5.35 7.43 24.63
N LEU A 226 4.12 7.74 25.02
CA LEU A 226 2.91 7.36 24.29
C LEU A 226 2.15 8.57 23.76
N ILE A 227 1.61 8.40 22.55
CA ILE A 227 0.45 9.13 22.08
C ILE A 227 -0.74 8.19 22.27
N TRP A 228 -1.70 8.58 23.10
CA TRP A 228 -2.88 7.76 23.32
C TRP A 228 -3.96 8.14 22.31
N GLU A 229 -4.18 7.28 21.32
CA GLU A 229 -5.22 7.47 20.31
C GLU A 229 -6.60 7.05 20.83
N ILE A 230 -7.57 7.97 20.73
CA ILE A 230 -8.97 7.76 21.09
C ILE A 230 -9.81 7.76 19.81
N GLY A 231 -10.30 6.58 19.45
CA GLY A 231 -11.31 6.39 18.41
C GLY A 231 -12.74 6.52 18.94
N SER A 232 -13.72 6.44 18.04
CA SER A 232 -15.16 6.52 18.33
C SER A 232 -15.70 5.42 19.25
N GLY A 233 -14.96 4.32 19.42
CA GLY A 233 -15.29 3.26 20.36
C GLY A 233 -14.91 3.57 21.82
N TYR A 234 -14.20 4.69 22.05
CA TYR A 234 -13.74 5.16 23.37
C TYR A 234 -13.02 4.09 24.21
N PHE A 235 -12.30 3.16 23.56
CA PHE A 235 -11.64 2.06 24.26
C PHE A 235 -10.61 2.58 25.30
N GLY A 236 -10.70 2.05 26.52
CA GLY A 236 -9.96 2.51 27.70
C GLY A 236 -10.45 3.82 28.34
N CYS A 237 -11.47 4.49 27.77
CA CYS A 237 -12.16 5.61 28.40
C CYS A 237 -13.67 5.58 28.20
N ARG A 238 -14.23 4.37 28.10
CA ARG A 238 -15.67 4.13 27.95
C ARG A 238 -16.31 3.60 29.22
N ASN A 239 -17.61 3.85 29.34
CA ASN A 239 -18.53 3.10 30.17
C ASN A 239 -18.84 1.74 29.51
N ASP A 240 -19.50 0.86 30.27
CA ASP A 240 -19.89 -0.46 29.78
C ASP A 240 -20.88 -0.37 28.60
N ASP A 241 -21.70 0.69 28.56
CA ASP A 241 -22.62 1.00 27.44
C ASP A 241 -21.91 1.58 26.19
N GLY A 242 -20.60 1.86 26.26
CA GLY A 242 -19.82 2.42 25.17
C GLY A 242 -19.77 3.95 25.09
N SER A 243 -20.49 4.65 25.96
CA SER A 243 -20.37 6.10 26.09
C SER A 243 -19.05 6.52 26.75
N PHE A 244 -18.64 7.76 26.56
CA PHE A 244 -17.43 8.31 27.17
C PHE A 244 -17.50 8.34 28.70
N ASN A 245 -16.40 7.97 29.35
CA ASN A 245 -16.21 8.02 30.79
C ASN A 245 -15.06 8.96 31.16
N ALA A 246 -15.39 10.11 31.75
CA ALA A 246 -14.44 11.14 32.14
C ALA A 246 -13.41 10.67 33.18
N ALA A 247 -13.81 9.85 34.15
CA ALA A 247 -12.90 9.38 35.20
C ALA A 247 -11.81 8.45 34.63
N ARG A 248 -12.19 7.51 33.75
CA ARG A 248 -11.26 6.63 33.05
C ARG A 248 -10.37 7.40 32.08
N PHE A 249 -10.94 8.40 31.40
CA PHE A 249 -10.17 9.32 30.58
C PHE A 249 -9.08 10.02 31.39
N THR A 250 -9.45 10.67 32.50
CA THR A 250 -8.49 11.37 33.36
C THR A 250 -7.42 10.43 33.90
N ALA A 251 -7.78 9.22 34.32
CA ALA A 251 -6.82 8.24 34.82
C ALA A 251 -5.74 7.88 33.78
N ASN A 252 -6.13 7.64 32.52
CA ASN A 252 -5.17 7.35 31.45
C ASN A 252 -4.44 8.61 30.95
N ALA A 253 -5.14 9.73 30.83
CA ALA A 253 -4.57 11.00 30.36
C ALA A 253 -3.50 11.55 31.31
N CYS A 254 -3.65 11.32 32.62
CA CYS A 254 -2.68 11.74 33.63
C CYS A 254 -1.56 10.73 33.88
N ASP A 255 -1.52 9.61 33.15
CA ASP A 255 -0.41 8.67 33.25
C ASP A 255 0.87 9.33 32.74
N PRO A 256 1.99 9.33 33.50
CA PRO A 256 3.22 10.00 33.10
C PRO A 256 3.80 9.53 31.76
N GLN A 257 3.44 8.33 31.31
CA GLN A 257 3.87 7.77 30.03
C GLN A 257 3.09 8.36 28.84
N VAL A 258 1.86 8.83 29.07
CA VAL A 258 1.06 9.51 28.05
C VAL A 258 1.54 10.96 27.95
N LYS A 259 2.01 11.34 26.76
CA LYS A 259 2.50 12.71 26.48
C LYS A 259 1.51 13.51 25.67
N MET A 260 0.70 12.83 24.87
CA MET A 260 -0.28 13.43 23.97
C MET A 260 -1.48 12.51 23.83
N ILE A 261 -2.61 13.10 23.45
CA ILE A 261 -3.85 12.38 23.15
C ILE A 261 -4.22 12.72 21.72
N GLU A 262 -4.32 11.70 20.88
CA GLU A 262 -4.79 11.85 19.50
C GLU A 262 -6.29 11.52 19.44
N LEU A 263 -7.12 12.51 19.08
CA LEU A 263 -8.53 12.28 18.86
C LEU A 263 -8.77 11.92 17.40
N LYS A 264 -8.98 10.63 17.13
CA LYS A 264 -9.14 10.14 15.77
C LYS A 264 -10.55 10.37 15.25
N LEU A 265 -10.69 11.27 14.29
CA LEU A 265 -11.99 11.57 13.65
C LEU A 265 -12.32 10.66 12.48
N SER A 266 -11.31 10.18 11.75
CA SER A 266 -11.46 9.31 10.57
C SER A 266 -10.14 8.60 10.28
N GLN A 267 -10.16 7.58 9.42
CA GLN A 267 -8.95 6.96 8.85
C GLN A 267 -9.03 6.86 7.33
N GLY A 268 -7.90 7.08 6.66
CA GLY A 268 -7.83 7.06 5.19
C GLY A 268 -8.19 5.72 4.56
N ALA A 269 -7.98 4.59 5.25
CA ALA A 269 -8.31 3.27 4.71
C ALA A 269 -9.82 2.96 4.67
N LYS A 270 -10.62 3.60 5.53
CA LYS A 270 -12.08 3.41 5.59
C LYS A 270 -12.79 4.67 6.12
N PRO A 271 -12.86 5.74 5.32
CA PRO A 271 -13.60 6.94 5.69
C PRO A 271 -15.06 6.59 6.01
N GLY A 272 -15.60 7.10 7.12
CA GLY A 272 -17.00 6.91 7.51
C GLY A 272 -17.33 5.59 8.23
N HIS A 273 -16.34 4.74 8.53
CA HIS A 273 -16.52 3.54 9.35
C HIS A 273 -15.54 3.50 10.52
N GLY A 274 -15.98 3.01 11.68
CA GLY A 274 -15.12 2.83 12.85
C GLY A 274 -14.24 1.56 12.77
N GLY A 275 -13.27 1.45 13.69
CA GLY A 275 -12.53 0.23 13.99
C GLY A 275 -13.41 -1.02 14.14
N VAL A 276 -12.92 -2.18 13.67
CA VAL A 276 -13.57 -3.48 13.92
C VAL A 276 -12.50 -4.46 14.37
N LEU A 277 -12.67 -5.08 15.53
CA LEU A 277 -11.89 -6.23 15.97
C LEU A 277 -12.86 -7.39 16.26
N PRO A 278 -12.76 -8.51 15.52
CA PRO A 278 -13.60 -9.68 15.77
C PRO A 278 -13.41 -10.26 17.17
N GLY A 279 -14.49 -10.69 17.79
CA GLY A 279 -14.58 -11.29 19.12
C GLY A 279 -13.61 -12.45 19.36
N PRO A 280 -13.37 -13.37 18.39
CA PRO A 280 -12.36 -14.41 18.56
C PRO A 280 -10.94 -13.90 18.80
N LYS A 281 -10.65 -12.65 18.43
CA LYS A 281 -9.37 -11.99 18.74
C LYS A 281 -9.38 -11.24 20.08
N VAL A 282 -10.54 -11.06 20.72
CA VAL A 282 -10.67 -10.35 22.00
C VAL A 282 -10.33 -11.32 23.13
N THR A 283 -9.03 -11.51 23.34
CA THR A 283 -8.45 -12.23 24.47
C THR A 283 -8.62 -11.43 25.77
N GLN A 284 -8.30 -12.04 26.92
CA GLN A 284 -8.32 -11.35 28.22
C GLN A 284 -7.48 -10.06 28.20
N GLU A 285 -6.27 -10.11 27.64
CA GLU A 285 -5.39 -8.93 27.57
C GLU A 285 -6.00 -7.78 26.73
N ILE A 286 -6.74 -8.12 25.67
CA ILE A 286 -7.40 -7.14 24.82
C ILE A 286 -8.66 -6.59 25.51
N ALA A 287 -9.43 -7.45 26.17
CA ALA A 287 -10.56 -7.09 26.99
C ALA A 287 -10.17 -6.09 28.09
N ASP A 288 -9.08 -6.37 28.82
CA ASP A 288 -8.55 -5.52 29.89
C ASP A 288 -8.08 -4.17 29.36
N ALA A 289 -7.36 -4.15 28.23
CA ALA A 289 -6.91 -2.91 27.61
C ALA A 289 -8.07 -2.04 27.11
N ARG A 290 -9.09 -2.66 26.51
CA ARG A 290 -10.20 -1.95 25.86
C ARG A 290 -11.36 -1.62 26.80
N GLY A 291 -11.46 -2.32 27.94
CA GLY A 291 -12.60 -2.25 28.86
C GLY A 291 -13.85 -2.89 28.25
N VAL A 292 -13.71 -4.09 27.67
CA VAL A 292 -14.80 -4.85 27.05
C VAL A 292 -14.79 -6.31 27.50
N PRO A 293 -15.92 -7.03 27.42
CA PRO A 293 -15.97 -8.48 27.65
C PRO A 293 -15.11 -9.29 26.67
N VAL A 294 -14.51 -10.38 27.18
CA VAL A 294 -13.78 -11.37 26.36
C VAL A 294 -14.72 -11.99 25.33
N GLY A 295 -14.22 -12.19 24.11
CA GLY A 295 -14.97 -12.83 23.04
C GLY A 295 -16.03 -11.96 22.36
N GLN A 296 -16.26 -10.73 22.82
CA GLN A 296 -17.24 -9.82 22.20
C GLN A 296 -16.62 -9.04 21.04
N ASP A 297 -17.34 -8.93 19.92
CA ASP A 297 -16.94 -8.08 18.80
C ASP A 297 -16.78 -6.62 19.25
N CYS A 298 -15.61 -6.03 18.95
CA CYS A 298 -15.36 -4.61 19.16
C CYS A 298 -15.68 -3.85 17.88
N ILE A 299 -16.90 -3.34 17.76
CA ILE A 299 -17.33 -2.51 16.64
C ILE A 299 -17.42 -1.07 17.10
N SER A 300 -16.56 -0.21 16.57
CA SER A 300 -16.60 1.22 16.85
C SER A 300 -17.65 1.90 15.96
N PRO A 301 -18.44 2.86 16.50
CA PRO A 301 -19.33 3.69 15.70
C PRO A 301 -18.59 4.48 14.60
N SER A 302 -19.31 5.00 13.60
CA SER A 302 -18.72 5.84 12.55
C SER A 302 -18.36 7.25 13.00
N ARG A 303 -18.85 7.68 14.17
CA ARG A 303 -18.63 9.00 14.74
C ARG A 303 -18.46 8.94 16.25
N HIS A 304 -17.82 9.95 16.80
CA HIS A 304 -17.79 10.21 18.23
C HIS A 304 -19.18 10.57 18.74
N SER A 305 -19.63 9.93 19.83
CA SER A 305 -20.94 10.22 20.44
C SER A 305 -20.88 11.35 21.48
N ALA A 306 -19.67 11.68 21.97
CA ALA A 306 -19.48 12.69 23.01
C ALA A 306 -19.57 14.14 22.50
N PHE A 307 -19.49 14.36 21.19
CA PHE A 307 -19.56 15.69 20.58
C PHE A 307 -20.25 15.65 19.22
N SER A 308 -20.84 16.79 18.84
CA SER A 308 -21.43 17.02 17.52
C SER A 308 -20.57 18.02 16.74
N THR A 309 -20.48 17.83 15.43
CA THR A 309 -19.89 18.78 14.46
C THR A 309 -20.97 19.48 13.67
#